data_AF-A0A1H1IEL2-F1
#
_entry.id   AF-A0A1H1IEL2-F1
#
_cell.length_a   1.000
_cell.length_b   1.000
_cell.length_c   1.000
_cell.angle_alpha   90.00
_cell.angle_beta   90.00
_cell.angle_gamma   90.00
#
_symmetry.space_group_name_H-M   'P 1'
#
loop_
_entity.id
_entity.type
_entity.pdbx_description
1 polymer ?
#
loop_
_entity_poly.entity_id
_entity_poly.type
_entity_poly.pdbx_seq_one_letter_code
_entity_poly.pdbx_strand_id
1 'polypeptide(L)'
;MIQSFEQTIGGKVTQLCASLGEGPTPHRVIISLADSAKTLVILDASGFLGALKAEIEEPEKLIADGIAKAQNDGLIERAIDTGTIQEATL
;
A
#
# COMPACT_ATOMS: atom_id res chain seq x y z
N MET A 1 0.87 3.19 -12.29
CA MET A 1 0.54 1.74 -12.34
C MET A 1 -0.31 1.40 -11.13
N ILE A 2 -1.33 0.54 -11.28
CA ILE A 2 -2.27 0.13 -10.22
C ILE A 2 -2.39 -1.40 -10.25
N GLN A 3 -2.32 -2.06 -9.11
CA GLN A 3 -2.66 -3.47 -8.93
C GLN A 3 -3.90 -3.61 -8.04
N SER A 4 -4.82 -4.49 -8.41
CA SER A 4 -5.96 -4.84 -7.57
C SER A 4 -5.72 -6.15 -6.83
N PHE A 5 -6.18 -6.25 -5.60
CA PHE A 5 -6.08 -7.46 -4.79
C PHE A 5 -7.26 -7.60 -3.84
N GLU A 6 -7.43 -8.80 -3.32
CA GLU A 6 -8.49 -9.14 -2.37
C GLU A 6 -7.90 -9.40 -0.99
N GLN A 7 -8.62 -8.99 0.05
CA GLN A 7 -8.30 -9.33 1.43
C GLN A 7 -9.58 -9.62 2.21
N THR A 8 -9.55 -10.65 3.04
CA THR A 8 -10.68 -10.97 3.93
C THR A 8 -10.54 -10.17 5.22
N ILE A 9 -11.48 -9.26 5.46
CA ILE A 9 -11.49 -8.37 6.63
C ILE A 9 -12.82 -8.57 7.35
N GLY A 10 -12.77 -8.96 8.63
CA GLY A 10 -13.99 -9.25 9.40
C GLY A 10 -14.89 -10.33 8.78
N GLY A 11 -14.32 -11.30 8.05
CA GLY A 11 -15.06 -12.34 7.34
C GLY A 11 -15.69 -11.91 6.01
N LYS A 12 -15.45 -10.67 5.55
CA LYS A 12 -15.88 -10.17 4.25
C LYS A 12 -14.70 -10.00 3.31
N VAL A 13 -14.82 -10.54 2.10
CA VAL A 13 -13.86 -10.27 1.02
C VAL A 13 -13.98 -8.81 0.59
N THR A 14 -12.88 -8.07 0.72
CA THR A 14 -12.78 -6.64 0.40
C THR A 14 -11.86 -6.48 -0.81
N GLN A 15 -12.34 -5.73 -1.81
CA GLN A 15 -11.58 -5.39 -3.01
C GLN A 15 -10.75 -4.13 -2.76
N LEU A 16 -9.45 -4.22 -3.01
CA LEU A 16 -8.48 -3.18 -2.74
C LEU A 16 -7.64 -2.90 -3.98
N CYS A 17 -7.10 -1.70 -4.06
CA CYS A 17 -6.16 -1.28 -5.07
C CYS A 17 -4.89 -0.78 -4.39
N ALA A 18 -3.74 -1.14 -4.92
CA ALA A 18 -2.45 -0.59 -4.57
C ALA A 18 -1.84 0.14 -5.76
N SER A 19 -1.28 1.32 -5.52
CA SER A 19 -0.66 2.14 -6.56
C SER A 19 0.56 2.86 -6.02
N LEU A 20 1.42 3.31 -6.95
CA LEU A 20 2.48 4.23 -6.57
C LEU A 20 1.92 5.64 -6.48
N GLY A 21 2.16 6.30 -5.34
CA GLY A 21 1.77 7.68 -5.13
C GLY A 21 2.58 8.63 -6.01
N GLU A 22 1.87 9.42 -6.81
CA GLU A 22 2.46 10.53 -7.56
C GLU A 22 2.47 11.78 -6.65
N GLY A 23 3.65 12.32 -6.35
CA GLY A 23 3.82 13.44 -5.43
C GLY A 23 5.29 13.88 -5.26
N PRO A 24 5.55 14.96 -4.50
CA PRO A 24 6.90 15.51 -4.33
C PRO A 24 7.89 14.54 -3.66
N THR A 25 7.35 13.54 -2.96
CA THR A 25 8.08 12.38 -2.46
C THR A 25 7.86 11.22 -3.42
N PRO A 26 8.79 10.97 -4.36
CA PRO A 26 8.73 9.75 -5.14
C PRO A 26 8.79 8.54 -4.19
N HIS A 27 8.21 7.41 -4.59
CA HIS A 27 8.31 6.12 -3.91
C HIS A 27 7.40 5.93 -2.67
N ARG A 28 6.10 6.17 -2.85
CA ARG A 28 5.10 5.73 -1.87
C ARG A 28 4.20 4.66 -2.47
N VAL A 29 3.82 3.66 -1.69
CA VAL A 29 2.75 2.72 -2.06
C VAL A 29 1.49 3.15 -1.32
N ILE A 30 0.42 3.40 -2.07
CA ILE A 30 -0.88 3.79 -1.55
C ILE A 30 -1.83 2.62 -1.72
N ILE A 31 -2.52 2.22 -0.65
CA ILE A 31 -3.57 1.21 -0.69
C ILE A 31 -4.92 1.89 -0.42
N SER A 32 -5.89 1.62 -1.29
CA SER A 32 -7.23 2.20 -1.23
C SER A 32 -8.32 1.17 -1.48
N LEU A 33 -9.54 1.46 -1.04
CA LEU A 33 -10.72 0.69 -1.44
C LEU A 33 -10.97 0.81 -2.95
N ALA A 34 -11.25 -0.32 -3.60
CA ALA A 34 -11.49 -0.35 -5.05
C ALA A 34 -12.80 0.34 -5.46
N ASP A 35 -13.81 0.36 -4.59
CA ASP A 35 -15.15 0.88 -4.87
C ASP A 35 -15.26 2.41 -4.74
N SER A 36 -14.43 3.01 -3.88
CA SER A 36 -14.56 4.40 -3.43
C SER A 36 -13.27 5.20 -3.56
N ALA A 37 -12.17 4.55 -3.96
CA ALA A 37 -10.83 5.12 -3.97
C ALA A 37 -10.39 5.73 -2.62
N LYS A 38 -11.05 5.31 -1.52
CA LYS A 38 -10.72 5.78 -0.17
C LYS A 38 -9.36 5.21 0.25
N THR A 39 -8.39 6.09 0.48
CA THR A 39 -7.07 5.70 1.00
C THR A 39 -7.17 5.10 2.39
N LEU A 40 -6.50 3.96 2.57
CA LEU A 40 -6.42 3.23 3.84
C LEU A 40 -5.00 3.22 4.38
N VAL A 41 -4.01 2.97 3.51
CA VAL A 41 -2.60 2.84 3.90
C VAL A 41 -1.71 3.65 2.98
N ILE A 42 -0.69 4.30 3.54
CA ILE A 42 0.39 4.95 2.82
C ILE A 42 1.70 4.38 3.35
N LEU A 43 2.49 3.77 2.46
CA LEU A 43 3.81 3.25 2.77
C LEU A 43 4.88 4.12 2.15
N ASP A 44 5.79 4.63 2.97
CA ASP A 44 6.96 5.37 2.53
C ASP A 44 8.10 4.39 2.21
N ALA A 45 8.49 4.31 0.93
CA ALA A 45 9.59 3.47 0.47
C ALA A 45 10.89 4.26 0.24
N SER A 46 10.97 5.52 0.66
CA SER A 46 12.20 6.33 0.53
C SER A 46 13.39 5.71 1.30
N GLY A 47 13.14 5.05 2.43
CA GLY A 47 14.15 4.35 3.22
C GLY A 47 14.64 3.04 2.60
N PHE A 48 13.78 2.37 1.84
CA PHE A 48 14.09 1.12 1.14
C PHE A 48 15.06 1.36 -0.04
N LEU A 49 14.89 2.49 -0.73
CA LEU A 49 15.66 2.86 -1.91
C LEU A 49 17.06 3.45 -1.63
N GLY A 50 17.33 3.87 -0.39
CA GLY A 50 18.67 4.31 0.01
C GLY A 50 19.74 3.22 -0.10
N ALA A 51 19.33 1.95 -0.09
CA ALA A 51 20.24 0.80 -0.18
C ALA A 51 20.33 0.18 -1.60
N LEU A 52 19.35 0.42 -2.47
CA LEU A 52 19.26 -0.21 -3.80
C LEU A 52 19.03 0.85 -4.88
N LYS A 53 20.13 1.30 -5.49
CA LYS A 53 20.18 2.16 -6.68
C LYS A 53 19.46 1.59 -7.93
N ALA A 54 18.80 0.43 -7.80
CA ALA A 54 18.28 -0.41 -8.88
C ALA A 54 16.74 -0.57 -8.89
N GLU A 55 16.02 -0.18 -7.85
CA GLU A 55 14.58 -0.52 -7.71
C GLU A 55 13.60 0.41 -8.42
N ILE A 56 14.10 1.39 -9.18
CA ILE A 56 13.26 2.05 -10.20
C ILE A 56 12.90 1.06 -11.34
N GLU A 57 13.60 -0.07 -11.47
CA GLU A 57 13.35 -1.05 -12.53
C GLU A 57 12.09 -1.92 -12.35
N GLU A 58 11.53 -2.06 -11.14
CA GLU A 58 10.34 -2.93 -10.91
C GLU A 58 9.26 -2.27 -10.03
N PRO A 59 8.50 -1.28 -10.55
CA PRO A 59 7.33 -0.70 -9.89
C PRO A 59 6.33 -1.72 -9.35
N GLU A 60 6.23 -2.87 -10.01
CA GLU A 60 5.32 -3.96 -9.65
C GLU A 60 5.74 -4.65 -8.35
N LYS A 61 7.04 -4.85 -8.17
CA LYS A 61 7.61 -5.49 -6.98
C LYS A 61 7.43 -4.59 -5.76
N LEU A 62 7.64 -3.29 -5.91
CA LEU A 62 7.42 -2.32 -4.83
C LEU A 62 5.96 -2.31 -4.37
N ILE A 63 5.01 -2.37 -5.32
CA ILE A 63 3.58 -2.51 -4.99
C ILE A 63 3.32 -3.83 -4.26
N ALA A 64 3.87 -4.95 -4.74
CA ALA A 64 3.69 -6.26 -4.12
C ALA A 64 4.23 -6.31 -2.68
N ASP A 65 5.43 -5.77 -2.44
CA ASP A 65 6.04 -5.67 -1.11
C ASP A 65 5.18 -4.79 -0.19
N GLY A 66 4.64 -3.69 -0.73
CA GLY A 66 3.71 -2.82 0.00
C GLY A 66 2.41 -3.52 0.41
N ILE A 67 1.83 -4.31 -0.49
CA ILE A 67 0.65 -5.13 -0.17
C ILE A 67 0.98 -6.15 0.92
N ALA A 68 2.08 -6.90 0.76
CA ALA A 68 2.50 -7.93 1.70
C ALA A 68 2.74 -7.34 3.09
N LYS A 69 3.43 -6.20 3.18
CA LYS A 69 3.64 -5.50 4.45
C LYS A 69 2.33 -5.08 5.10
N ALA A 70 1.44 -4.43 4.34
CA ALA A 70 0.17 -3.94 4.88
C ALA A 70 -0.73 -5.07 5.41
N GLN A 71 -0.68 -6.24 4.77
CA GLN A 71 -1.34 -7.47 5.23
C GLN A 71 -0.68 -8.03 6.50
N ASN A 72 0.64 -8.19 6.50
CA ASN A 72 1.38 -8.77 7.64
C ASN A 72 1.26 -7.92 8.91
N ASP A 73 1.28 -6.60 8.77
CA ASP A 73 1.20 -5.65 9.88
C ASP A 73 -0.26 -5.33 10.30
N GLY A 74 -1.25 -5.88 9.58
CA GLY A 74 -2.68 -5.65 9.82
C GLY A 74 -3.10 -4.18 9.66
N LEU A 75 -2.42 -3.44 8.77
CA LEU A 75 -2.63 -2.00 8.60
C LEU A 75 -3.98 -1.71 7.94
N ILE A 76 -4.43 -2.58 7.04
CA ILE A 76 -5.66 -2.37 6.27
C ILE A 76 -6.88 -2.56 7.19
N GLU A 77 -6.87 -3.61 8.02
CA GLU A 77 -7.87 -3.85 9.05
C GLU A 77 -7.92 -2.67 10.03
N ARG A 78 -6.76 -2.25 10.53
CA ARG A 78 -6.67 -1.11 11.45
C ARG A 78 -7.21 0.17 10.82
N ALA A 79 -6.93 0.44 9.54
CA ALA A 79 -7.44 1.61 8.84
C ALA A 79 -8.98 1.61 8.75
N ILE A 80 -9.57 0.43 8.52
CA ILE A 80 -11.02 0.27 8.46
C ILE A 80 -11.64 0.42 9.86
N ASP A 81 -11.07 -0.24 10.87
CA ASP A 81 -11.57 -0.23 12.24
C ASP A 81 -11.52 1.16 12.88
N THR A 82 -10.42 1.89 12.65
CA THR A 82 -10.21 3.24 13.22
C THR A 82 -10.79 4.35 12.35
N GLY A 83 -11.02 4.07 11.07
CA GLY A 83 -11.39 5.08 10.09
C GLY A 83 -10.26 6.05 9.73
N THR A 84 -9.04 5.86 10.25
CA THR A 84 -7.87 6.73 9.99
C THR A 84 -6.88 6.06 9.05
N ILE A 85 -6.23 6.86 8.20
CA ILE A 85 -5.16 6.39 7.32
C ILE A 85 -4.01 5.85 8.19
N GLN A 86 -3.48 4.68 7.82
CA GLN A 86 -2.30 4.10 8.44
C GLN A 86 -1.06 4.45 7.62
N GLU A 87 -0.06 5.03 8.28
CA GLU A 87 1.22 5.39 7.65
C GLU A 87 2.33 4.52 8.24
N ALA A 88 3.17 3.95 7.36
CA ALA A 88 4.34 3.18 7.78
C ALA A 88 5.47 3.27 6.74
N THR A 89 6.67 2.84 7.11
CA THR A 89 7.82 2.74 6.20
C THR A 89 7.91 1.32 5.65
N LEU A 90 8.12 1.16 4.34
CA LEU A 90 8.31 -0.14 3.70
C LEU A 90 9.56 -0.85 4.24
#